data_AF-A0A6G0Y5H4-F1
#
_entry.id   AF-A0A6G0Y5H4-F1
#
_cell.length_a   1.000
_cell.length_b   1.000
_cell.length_c   1.000
_cell.angle_alpha   90.00
_cell.angle_beta   90.00
_cell.angle_gamma   90.00
#
_symmetry.space_group_name_H-M   'P 1'
#
loop_
_entity.id
_entity.type
_entity.pdbx_description
1 polymer ?
#
loop_
_entity_poly.entity_id
_entity_poly.type
_entity_poly.pdbx_seq_one_letter_code
_entity_poly.pdbx_strand_id
1 'polypeptide(L)'
;MASYGFQSIISHFEFPNNKGLKLYESNHVLNVQEFRPIEGLCFITGFVVRQTSVSLDPYKVQLELDSTRTIKNTVCQCPAEAGSKCKHIAALIIFVNSEEGTSKTDEPQQWGRPAKYCESLYKKEQLSEVDRQCSNILNNIIDNIEQSLKYESNNDFLSNIIIKQVQSDLPKFYSAFPLTLTEHTYFYEKIYVNEAMIKSIFNQTLHQSLNLSWNQNRKIRISASLKAHKIKTLRNKSEQCQNKLAISLLNETTIVGKGASNIQYGLQTEDKAFNAFCDMYNIDVIKSGLVVHICRPWI
;
A
#
# COMPACT_ATOMS: atom_id res chain seq x y z
N MET A 1 11.75 -6.61 20.59
CA MET A 1 10.53 -6.29 19.81
C MET A 1 9.64 -5.45 20.70
N ALA A 2 9.30 -4.23 20.30
CA ALA A 2 8.35 -3.41 21.04
C ALA A 2 6.93 -3.95 20.74
N SER A 3 6.24 -4.47 21.76
CA SER A 3 4.82 -4.78 21.64
C SER A 3 4.04 -3.48 21.79
N TYR A 4 3.37 -3.04 20.72
CA TYR A 4 2.44 -1.93 20.78
C TYR A 4 1.07 -2.50 21.18
N GLY A 5 0.39 -1.90 22.15
CA GLY A 5 -0.88 -2.40 22.70
C GLY A 5 -1.00 -2.18 24.21
N PHE A 6 -2.15 -2.52 24.77
CA PHE A 6 -2.33 -2.50 26.22
C PHE A 6 -1.58 -3.67 26.85
N GLN A 7 -0.97 -3.43 28.01
CA GLN A 7 -0.42 -4.51 28.80
C GLN A 7 -1.57 -5.26 29.48
N SER A 8 -1.53 -6.59 29.46
CA SER A 8 -2.60 -7.42 30.02
C SER A 8 -2.86 -7.09 31.51
N ILE A 9 -4.11 -7.23 31.92
CA ILE A 9 -4.60 -6.96 33.28
C ILE A 9 -5.19 -8.23 33.89
N ILE A 10 -5.04 -8.37 35.21
CA ILE A 10 -5.54 -9.50 35.98
C ILE A 10 -6.88 -9.11 36.60
N SER A 11 -7.92 -9.89 36.30
CA SER A 11 -9.24 -9.73 36.87
C SER A 11 -9.63 -10.96 37.68
N HIS A 12 -10.12 -10.74 38.90
CA HIS A 12 -10.73 -11.78 39.74
C HIS A 12 -12.26 -11.83 39.60
N PHE A 13 -12.83 -11.15 38.58
CA PHE A 13 -14.26 -11.13 38.36
C PHE A 13 -14.69 -12.30 37.48
N GLU A 14 -15.50 -13.19 38.03
CA GLU A 14 -16.24 -14.16 37.23
C GLU A 14 -17.52 -13.51 36.68
N PHE A 15 -17.65 -13.50 35.35
CA PHE A 15 -18.84 -13.04 34.67
C PHE A 15 -19.70 -14.25 34.28
N PRO A 16 -20.95 -14.36 34.78
CA PRO A 16 -21.76 -15.58 34.63
C PRO A 16 -22.27 -15.82 33.20
N ASN A 17 -22.00 -14.94 32.24
CA ASN A 17 -22.50 -15.04 30.87
C ASN A 17 -21.59 -14.33 29.85
N ASN A 18 -21.60 -14.84 28.62
CA ASN A 18 -20.80 -14.33 27.49
C ASN A 18 -21.31 -12.97 26.92
N LYS A 19 -22.08 -12.20 27.69
CA LYS A 19 -22.64 -10.91 27.24
C LYS A 19 -21.55 -9.85 27.03
N GLY A 20 -20.49 -9.89 27.85
CA GLY A 20 -19.33 -9.00 27.68
C GLY A 20 -18.53 -9.33 26.42
N LEU A 21 -18.29 -10.61 26.17
CA LEU A 21 -17.61 -11.08 24.95
C LEU A 21 -18.37 -10.66 23.68
N LYS A 22 -19.70 -10.85 23.66
CA LYS A 22 -20.54 -10.41 22.53
C LYS A 22 -20.49 -8.90 22.28
N LEU A 23 -20.32 -8.08 23.32
CA LEU A 23 -20.15 -6.63 23.17
C LEU A 23 -18.78 -6.28 22.56
N TYR A 24 -17.73 -6.97 23.00
CA TYR A 24 -16.39 -6.83 22.43
C TYR A 24 -16.38 -7.23 20.95
N GLU A 25 -16.84 -8.44 20.61
CA GLU A 25 -16.92 -8.95 19.22
C GLU A 25 -17.78 -8.07 18.31
N SER A 26 -18.77 -7.36 18.88
CA SER A 26 -19.62 -6.43 18.13
C SER A 26 -18.97 -5.06 17.87
N ASN A 27 -17.74 -4.82 18.35
CA ASN A 27 -17.03 -3.53 18.32
C ASN A 27 -17.77 -2.41 19.06
N HIS A 28 -18.38 -2.74 20.21
CA HIS A 28 -19.10 -1.75 21.03
C HIS A 28 -18.21 -1.06 22.08
N VAL A 29 -16.93 -1.43 22.20
CA VAL A 29 -15.95 -0.79 23.10
C VAL A 29 -15.17 0.24 22.29
N LEU A 30 -15.13 1.49 22.76
CA LEU A 30 -14.61 2.63 22.02
C LEU A 30 -13.71 3.50 22.91
N ASN A 31 -12.74 4.15 22.28
CA ASN A 31 -11.88 5.18 22.86
C ASN A 31 -11.29 4.78 24.23
N VAL A 32 -10.63 3.63 24.25
CA VAL A 32 -9.97 3.11 25.45
C VAL A 32 -8.66 3.85 25.65
N GLN A 33 -8.46 4.35 26.86
CA GLN A 33 -7.30 5.15 27.25
C GLN A 33 -6.77 4.64 28.58
N GLU A 34 -5.46 4.50 28.68
CA GLU A 34 -4.77 4.14 29.92
C GLU A 34 -3.96 5.34 30.43
N PHE A 35 -4.19 5.71 31.69
CA PHE A 35 -3.45 6.74 32.40
C PHE A 35 -2.54 6.08 33.44
N ARG A 36 -1.21 6.26 33.26
CA ARG A 36 -0.16 5.74 34.14
C ARG A 36 0.56 6.89 34.85
N PRO A 37 0.11 7.31 36.04
CA PRO A 37 0.84 8.28 36.84
C PRO A 37 2.15 7.68 37.40
N ILE A 38 3.15 8.53 37.66
CA ILE A 38 4.47 8.13 38.19
C ILE A 38 4.35 7.59 39.63
N GLU A 39 3.38 8.11 40.39
CA GLU A 39 3.00 7.64 41.72
C GLU A 39 1.46 7.52 41.80
N GLY A 40 0.95 6.37 42.24
CA GLY A 40 -0.49 6.14 42.43
C GLY A 40 -1.05 4.94 41.65
N LEU A 41 -2.38 4.83 41.62
CA LEU A 41 -3.11 3.76 40.94
C LEU A 41 -3.24 4.08 39.45
N CYS A 42 -3.18 3.04 38.61
CA CYS A 42 -3.33 3.18 37.17
C CYS A 42 -4.81 3.10 36.79
N PHE A 43 -5.24 3.94 35.85
CA PHE A 43 -6.64 4.00 35.42
C PHE A 43 -6.78 3.65 33.94
N ILE A 44 -7.66 2.72 33.62
CA ILE A 44 -8.10 2.47 32.25
C ILE A 44 -9.54 2.96 32.12
N THR A 45 -9.80 3.80 31.13
CA THR A 45 -11.13 4.31 30.83
C THR A 45 -11.52 3.93 29.40
N GLY A 46 -12.81 3.68 29.18
CA GLY A 46 -13.35 3.37 27.86
C GLY A 46 -14.85 3.62 27.80
N PHE A 47 -15.40 3.65 26.59
CA PHE A 47 -16.82 3.87 26.35
C PHE A 47 -17.46 2.62 25.76
N VAL A 48 -18.61 2.20 26.27
CA VAL A 48 -19.31 1.00 25.79
C VAL A 48 -20.73 1.32 25.34
N VAL A 49 -21.04 1.05 24.07
CA VAL A 49 -22.33 1.36 23.42
C VAL A 49 -23.49 0.62 24.09
N ARG A 50 -24.62 1.30 24.26
CA ARG A 50 -25.84 0.73 24.87
C ARG A 50 -26.53 -0.22 23.89
N GLN A 51 -26.93 -1.42 24.31
CA GLN A 51 -27.56 -2.40 23.40
C GLN A 51 -29.01 -2.05 23.00
N THR A 52 -29.79 -1.45 23.90
CA THR A 52 -31.23 -1.15 23.69
C THR A 52 -31.49 0.31 23.28
N SER A 53 -30.47 1.15 23.32
CA SER A 53 -30.55 2.58 23.01
C SER A 53 -29.25 3.03 22.36
N VAL A 54 -28.90 2.38 21.25
CA VAL A 54 -27.66 2.60 20.49
C VAL A 54 -27.49 4.04 20.00
N SER A 55 -28.57 4.83 19.99
CA SER A 55 -28.60 6.26 19.63
C SER A 55 -28.25 7.20 20.80
N LEU A 56 -28.16 6.70 22.03
CA LEU A 56 -27.76 7.49 23.20
C LEU A 56 -26.28 7.33 23.50
N ASP A 57 -25.72 8.30 24.22
CA ASP A 57 -24.30 8.31 24.57
C ASP A 57 -23.86 7.00 25.25
N PRO A 58 -22.74 6.40 24.81
CA PRO A 58 -22.17 5.20 25.41
C PRO A 58 -21.93 5.33 26.92
N TYR A 59 -21.98 4.21 27.63
CA TYR A 59 -21.63 4.21 29.05
C TYR A 59 -20.12 4.36 29.23
N LYS A 60 -19.69 5.32 30.04
CA LYS A 60 -18.30 5.40 30.49
C LYS A 60 -18.02 4.28 31.48
N VAL A 61 -16.91 3.57 31.25
CA VAL A 61 -16.39 2.48 32.09
C VAL A 61 -14.98 2.85 32.52
N GLN A 62 -14.65 2.61 33.78
CA GLN A 62 -13.35 2.87 34.37
C GLN A 62 -12.90 1.67 35.20
N LEU A 63 -11.65 1.26 35.00
CA LEU A 63 -10.94 0.24 35.77
C LEU A 63 -9.80 0.90 36.53
N GLU A 64 -9.68 0.59 37.81
CA GLU A 64 -8.60 1.03 38.68
C GLU A 64 -7.69 -0.16 38.98
N LEU A 65 -6.40 0.00 38.68
CA LEU A 65 -5.38 -1.04 38.74
C LEU A 65 -4.33 -0.71 39.79
N ASP A 66 -3.83 -1.73 40.47
CA ASP A 66 -2.64 -1.62 41.31
C ASP A 66 -1.33 -1.75 40.52
N SER A 67 -0.20 -1.65 41.21
CA SER A 67 1.14 -1.79 40.63
C SER A 67 1.42 -3.16 40.01
N THR A 68 0.61 -4.18 40.32
CA THR A 68 0.69 -5.53 39.73
C THR A 68 -0.27 -5.73 38.56
N ARG A 69 -0.97 -4.67 38.12
CA ARG A 69 -2.04 -4.70 37.11
C ARG A 69 -3.23 -5.57 37.49
N THR A 70 -3.49 -5.71 38.79
CA THR A 70 -4.70 -6.36 39.30
C THR A 70 -5.80 -5.31 39.47
N ILE A 71 -6.99 -5.60 38.96
CA ILE A 71 -8.14 -4.69 39.08
C ILE A 71 -8.60 -4.62 40.55
N LYS A 72 -8.54 -3.41 41.14
CA LYS A 72 -9.03 -3.14 42.50
C LYS A 72 -10.47 -2.67 42.51
N ASN A 73 -10.81 -1.77 41.59
CA ASN A 73 -12.14 -1.17 41.54
C ASN A 73 -12.59 -0.96 40.09
N THR A 74 -13.90 -0.94 39.89
CA THR A 74 -14.52 -0.76 38.58
C THR A 74 -15.75 0.12 38.70
N VAL A 75 -15.87 1.10 37.82
CA VAL A 75 -17.01 2.00 37.76
C VAL A 75 -17.61 1.95 36.37
N CYS A 76 -18.93 1.86 36.26
CA CYS A 76 -19.64 1.92 34.99
C CYS A 76 -20.93 2.70 35.16
N GLN A 77 -21.19 3.68 34.28
CA GLN A 77 -22.38 4.55 34.31
C GLN A 77 -23.70 3.87 33.89
N CYS A 78 -23.72 2.53 33.84
CA CYS A 78 -24.91 1.80 33.41
C CYS A 78 -25.89 1.64 34.58
N PRO A 79 -27.22 1.52 34.33
CA PRO A 79 -28.21 1.32 35.39
C PRO A 79 -27.97 0.11 36.32
N ALA A 80 -27.09 -0.80 35.93
CA ALA A 80 -26.62 -1.92 36.77
C ALA A 80 -25.48 -1.53 37.72
N GLU A 81 -25.32 -0.23 38.04
CA GLU A 81 -24.26 0.42 38.83
C GLU A 81 -23.92 -0.26 40.17
N ALA A 82 -24.79 -1.12 40.71
CA ALA A 82 -24.63 -1.74 42.02
C ALA A 82 -23.69 -2.97 42.10
N GLY A 83 -23.26 -3.54 40.96
CA GLY A 83 -22.62 -4.86 40.97
C GLY A 83 -21.10 -4.92 40.81
N SER A 84 -20.43 -3.83 40.40
CA SER A 84 -19.02 -3.85 39.92
C SER A 84 -18.69 -4.96 38.89
N LYS A 85 -19.73 -5.59 38.31
CA LYS A 85 -19.65 -6.80 37.46
C LYS A 85 -20.67 -6.72 36.33
N CYS A 86 -20.72 -5.60 35.63
CA CYS A 86 -21.61 -5.46 34.48
C CYS A 86 -20.97 -6.00 33.20
N LYS A 87 -21.80 -6.33 32.21
CA LYS A 87 -21.34 -6.77 30.88
C LYS A 87 -20.42 -5.74 30.18
N HIS A 88 -20.55 -4.45 30.50
CA HIS A 88 -19.71 -3.39 29.92
C HIS A 88 -18.29 -3.40 30.53
N ILE A 89 -18.17 -3.68 31.83
CA ILE A 89 -16.88 -3.90 32.51
C ILE A 89 -16.19 -5.14 31.93
N ALA A 90 -16.94 -6.24 31.76
CA ALA A 90 -16.43 -7.45 31.13
C ALA A 90 -15.91 -7.19 29.71
N ALA A 91 -16.65 -6.42 28.91
CA ALA A 91 -16.25 -6.08 27.54
C ALA A 91 -14.94 -5.26 27.51
N LEU A 92 -14.77 -4.30 28.43
CA LEU A 92 -13.54 -3.50 28.52
C LEU A 92 -12.34 -4.35 28.98
N ILE A 93 -12.52 -5.27 29.92
CA ILE A 93 -11.46 -6.19 30.37
C ILE A 93 -11.00 -7.10 29.23
N ILE A 94 -11.95 -7.65 28.46
CA ILE A 94 -11.64 -8.49 27.29
C ILE A 94 -10.89 -7.67 26.24
N PHE A 95 -11.32 -6.43 25.98
CA PHE A 95 -10.67 -5.53 25.04
C PHE A 95 -9.19 -5.30 25.39
N VAL A 96 -8.90 -4.90 26.63
CA VAL A 96 -7.53 -4.65 27.10
C VAL A 96 -6.62 -5.88 27.01
N ASN A 97 -7.18 -7.08 27.19
CA ASN A 97 -6.43 -8.33 27.17
C ASN A 97 -6.31 -8.97 25.78
N SER A 98 -7.13 -8.55 24.82
CA SER A 98 -7.23 -9.18 23.49
C SER A 98 -6.79 -8.26 22.34
N GLU A 99 -6.70 -6.96 22.58
CA GLU A 99 -6.24 -6.01 21.56
C GLU A 99 -4.70 -6.01 21.47
N GLU A 100 -4.18 -6.75 20.49
CA GLU A 100 -2.82 -6.58 19.99
C GLU A 100 -2.79 -5.28 19.18
N GLY A 101 -1.89 -4.35 19.49
CA GLY A 101 -1.92 -2.97 18.99
C GLY A 101 -1.57 -2.81 17.50
N THR A 102 -2.41 -3.35 16.63
CA THR A 102 -2.41 -3.07 15.20
C THR A 102 -2.90 -1.65 14.98
N SER A 103 -2.11 -0.82 14.30
CA SER A 103 -2.49 0.55 14.02
C SER A 103 -3.63 0.56 13.00
N LYS A 104 -4.54 1.54 13.07
CA LYS A 104 -5.63 1.70 12.08
C LYS A 104 -5.14 2.05 10.66
N THR A 105 -3.83 2.12 10.46
CA THR A 105 -3.18 2.25 9.15
C THR A 105 -2.65 0.93 8.59
N ASP A 106 -2.75 -0.17 9.35
CA ASP A 106 -2.32 -1.51 8.91
C ASP A 106 -3.44 -2.25 8.14
N GLU A 107 -4.68 -1.74 8.17
CA GLU A 107 -5.78 -2.28 7.37
C GLU A 107 -6.16 -1.33 6.20
N PRO A 108 -6.39 -1.86 4.99
CA PRO A 108 -6.78 -1.04 3.84
C PRO A 108 -8.15 -0.38 4.05
N GLN A 109 -8.28 0.87 3.60
CA GLN A 109 -9.49 1.69 3.68
C GLN A 109 -10.68 1.02 2.94
N GLN A 110 -11.81 0.78 3.63
CA GLN A 110 -13.01 0.16 3.03
C GLN A 110 -14.22 1.10 3.04
N TRP A 111 -14.58 1.65 1.87
CA TRP A 111 -15.88 2.31 1.65
C TRP A 111 -16.92 1.29 1.17
N GLY A 112 -18.17 1.41 1.63
CA GLY A 112 -19.32 0.68 1.06
C GLY A 112 -19.69 -0.68 1.66
N ARG A 113 -19.28 -0.99 2.89
CA ARG A 113 -19.62 -2.28 3.52
C ARG A 113 -21.14 -2.36 3.83
N PRO A 114 -21.87 -3.39 3.38
CA PRO A 114 -23.29 -3.56 3.69
C PRO A 114 -23.52 -3.82 5.20
N ALA A 115 -24.70 -3.44 5.71
CA ALA A 115 -25.05 -3.57 7.12
C ALA A 115 -24.94 -5.03 7.63
N LYS A 116 -24.47 -5.23 8.87
CA LYS A 116 -24.23 -6.55 9.53
C LYS A 116 -25.40 -7.55 9.41
N TYR A 117 -26.62 -7.06 9.23
CA TYR A 117 -27.80 -7.90 8.99
C TYR A 117 -27.72 -8.68 7.67
N CYS A 118 -27.15 -8.11 6.60
CA CYS A 118 -26.89 -8.83 5.35
C CYS A 118 -25.80 -9.91 5.50
N GLU A 119 -24.77 -9.68 6.32
CA GLU A 119 -23.73 -10.68 6.61
C GLU A 119 -24.31 -11.94 7.29
N SER A 120 -25.37 -11.81 8.09
CA SER A 120 -26.03 -12.96 8.74
C SER A 120 -26.86 -13.85 7.82
N LEU A 121 -27.28 -13.34 6.65
CA LEU A 121 -28.02 -14.10 5.64
C LEU A 121 -27.07 -14.97 4.78
N TYR A 122 -25.80 -14.57 4.70
CA TYR A 122 -24.73 -15.30 4.05
C TYR A 122 -23.68 -15.67 5.09
N LYS A 123 -24.00 -16.58 6.00
CA LYS A 123 -22.94 -17.30 6.73
C LYS A 123 -22.16 -18.10 5.68
N LYS A 124 -21.08 -17.52 5.13
CA LYS A 124 -19.99 -18.31 4.54
C LYS A 124 -19.70 -19.39 5.56
N GLU A 125 -19.76 -20.65 5.14
CA GLU A 125 -19.27 -21.77 5.94
C GLU A 125 -17.93 -21.34 6.57
N GLN A 126 -17.75 -21.62 7.86
CA GLN A 126 -16.46 -21.43 8.51
C GLN A 126 -15.48 -22.39 7.84
N LEU A 127 -14.87 -21.93 6.74
CA LEU A 127 -13.71 -22.57 6.15
C LEU A 127 -12.69 -22.70 7.27
N SER A 128 -12.17 -23.90 7.45
CA SER A 128 -11.14 -24.13 8.46
C SER A 128 -9.93 -23.23 8.14
N GLU A 129 -9.08 -22.97 9.13
CA GLU A 129 -7.85 -22.21 8.89
C GLU A 129 -7.02 -22.85 7.76
N VAL A 130 -7.03 -24.19 7.69
CA VAL A 130 -6.42 -24.97 6.62
C VAL A 130 -7.05 -24.65 5.27
N ASP A 131 -8.39 -24.63 5.16
CA ASP A 131 -9.06 -24.31 3.90
C ASP A 131 -8.78 -22.88 3.43
N ARG A 132 -8.66 -21.93 4.37
CA ARG A 132 -8.27 -20.54 4.07
C ARG A 132 -6.82 -20.47 3.57
N GLN A 133 -5.90 -21.18 4.22
CA GLN A 133 -4.51 -21.27 3.78
C GLN A 133 -4.41 -21.93 2.40
N CYS A 134 -5.11 -23.04 2.17
CA CYS A 134 -5.17 -23.71 0.87
C CYS A 134 -5.75 -22.79 -0.21
N SER A 135 -6.83 -22.07 0.09
CA SER A 135 -7.44 -21.10 -0.84
C SER A 135 -6.49 -19.96 -1.17
N ASN A 136 -5.78 -19.41 -0.17
CA ASN A 136 -4.78 -18.36 -0.41
C ASN A 136 -3.61 -18.87 -1.25
N ILE A 137 -3.11 -20.08 -0.97
CA ILE A 137 -2.04 -20.70 -1.76
C ILE A 137 -2.51 -20.90 -3.20
N LEU A 138 -3.73 -21.42 -3.39
CA LEU A 138 -4.31 -21.62 -4.72
C LEU A 138 -4.46 -20.30 -5.48
N ASN A 139 -5.02 -19.27 -4.85
CA ASN A 139 -5.15 -17.94 -5.46
C ASN A 139 -3.79 -17.35 -5.81
N ASN A 140 -2.80 -17.46 -4.92
CA ASN A 140 -1.43 -17.02 -5.24
C ASN A 140 -0.84 -17.79 -6.43
N ILE A 141 -1.10 -19.08 -6.56
CA ILE A 141 -0.65 -19.87 -7.72
C ILE A 141 -1.36 -19.38 -8.99
N ILE A 142 -2.67 -19.16 -8.94
CA ILE A 142 -3.46 -18.63 -10.06
C ILE A 142 -2.92 -17.26 -10.48
N ASP A 143 -2.77 -16.33 -9.53
CA ASP A 143 -2.24 -14.98 -9.78
C ASP A 143 -0.84 -15.02 -10.42
N ASN A 144 0.02 -15.92 -9.94
CA ASN A 144 1.36 -16.12 -10.52
C ASN A 144 1.30 -16.68 -11.95
N ILE A 145 0.42 -17.65 -12.20
CA ILE A 145 0.24 -18.22 -13.55
C ILE A 145 -0.30 -17.16 -14.51
N GLU A 146 -1.32 -16.40 -14.11
CA GLU A 146 -1.88 -15.31 -14.90
C GLU A 146 -0.81 -14.24 -15.21
N GLN A 147 0.01 -13.90 -14.21
CA GLN A 147 1.14 -12.98 -14.41
C GLN A 147 2.18 -13.55 -15.38
N SER A 148 2.54 -14.83 -15.26
CA SER A 148 3.47 -15.50 -16.16
C SER A 148 2.95 -15.54 -17.60
N LEU A 149 1.68 -15.90 -17.81
CA LEU A 149 1.04 -15.89 -19.13
C LEU A 149 1.05 -14.49 -19.74
N LYS A 150 0.79 -13.45 -18.94
CA LYS A 150 0.87 -12.07 -19.39
C LYS A 150 2.29 -11.67 -19.79
N TYR A 151 3.31 -12.11 -19.03
CA TYR A 151 4.71 -11.85 -19.34
C TYR A 151 5.14 -12.53 -20.63
N GLU A 152 4.70 -13.77 -20.86
CA GLU A 152 4.93 -14.50 -22.10
C GLU A 152 4.28 -13.78 -23.28
N SER A 153 3.01 -13.40 -23.16
CA SER A 153 2.31 -12.63 -24.20
C SER A 153 3.03 -11.32 -24.52
N ASN A 154 3.52 -10.59 -23.52
CA ASN A 154 4.24 -9.34 -23.73
C ASN A 154 5.58 -9.54 -24.46
N ASN A 155 6.24 -10.68 -24.26
CA ASN A 155 7.56 -10.94 -24.83
C ASN A 155 7.53 -10.95 -26.36
N ASP A 156 6.46 -11.46 -26.97
CA ASP A 156 6.31 -11.49 -28.43
C ASP A 156 6.25 -10.06 -29.00
N PHE A 157 5.47 -9.18 -28.38
CA PHE A 157 5.42 -7.76 -28.76
C PHE A 157 6.76 -7.08 -28.55
N LEU A 158 7.46 -7.36 -27.44
CA LEU A 158 8.74 -6.75 -27.15
C LEU A 158 9.84 -7.22 -28.11
N SER A 159 9.87 -8.50 -28.45
CA SER A 159 10.78 -9.04 -29.47
C SER A 159 10.57 -8.36 -30.81
N ASN A 160 9.32 -8.11 -31.22
CA ASN A 160 9.03 -7.35 -32.44
C ASN A 160 9.55 -5.90 -32.37
N ILE A 161 9.43 -5.24 -31.22
CA ILE A 161 9.98 -3.89 -31.02
C ILE A 161 11.51 -3.91 -31.11
N ILE A 162 12.16 -4.86 -30.44
CA ILE A 162 13.63 -5.00 -30.43
C ILE A 162 14.15 -5.25 -31.84
N ILE A 163 13.52 -6.15 -32.61
CA ILE A 163 13.87 -6.42 -34.01
C ILE A 163 13.80 -5.13 -34.84
N LYS A 164 12.73 -4.34 -34.69
CA LYS A 164 12.57 -3.07 -35.39
C LYS A 164 13.62 -2.02 -34.99
N GLN A 165 14.04 -1.98 -33.72
CA GLN A 165 15.11 -1.10 -33.26
C GLN A 165 16.44 -1.45 -33.96
N VAL A 166 16.77 -2.73 -34.04
CA VAL A 166 18.00 -3.21 -34.71
C VAL A 166 17.96 -2.92 -36.21
N GLN A 167 16.82 -3.14 -36.87
CA GLN A 167 16.66 -2.88 -38.32
C GLN A 167 16.73 -1.39 -38.68
N SER A 168 16.22 -0.53 -37.80
CA SER A 168 16.29 0.93 -37.98
C SER A 168 17.69 1.50 -37.74
N ASP A 169 18.53 0.80 -36.99
CA ASP A 169 19.90 1.23 -36.72
C ASP A 169 20.83 0.75 -37.84
N LEU A 170 20.96 1.58 -38.88
CA LEU A 170 22.15 1.55 -39.75
C LEU A 170 23.42 1.61 -38.89
N PRO A 171 24.54 0.97 -39.30
CA PRO A 171 25.77 0.86 -38.51
C PRO A 171 26.46 2.23 -38.45
N LYS A 172 25.93 3.05 -37.57
CA LYS A 172 26.36 4.40 -37.33
C LYS A 172 26.94 4.33 -35.93
N PHE A 173 28.23 3.97 -35.90
CA PHE A 173 29.09 4.01 -34.71
C PHE A 173 28.88 5.36 -34.03
N TYR A 174 28.00 5.39 -33.04
CA TYR A 174 27.75 6.60 -32.28
C TYR A 174 28.02 6.32 -30.83
N SER A 175 29.05 7.03 -30.36
CA SER A 175 29.57 7.05 -29.01
C SER A 175 30.38 5.82 -28.61
N ALA A 176 31.57 5.66 -29.22
CA ALA A 176 32.74 5.46 -28.38
C ALA A 176 33.08 6.83 -27.76
N PHE A 177 32.24 7.31 -26.83
CA PHE A 177 32.71 8.27 -25.86
C PHE A 177 33.92 7.60 -25.21
N PRO A 178 35.12 8.18 -25.18
CA PRO A 178 36.17 7.65 -24.34
C PRO A 178 35.70 7.86 -22.90
N LEU A 179 34.93 6.90 -22.40
CA LEU A 179 34.54 6.84 -21.01
C LEU A 179 35.83 6.68 -20.21
N THR A 180 35.96 7.45 -19.16
CA THR A 180 36.93 7.14 -18.10
C THR A 180 36.66 5.72 -17.58
N LEU A 181 37.66 5.10 -16.95
CA LEU A 181 37.49 3.75 -16.38
C LEU A 181 36.25 3.69 -15.46
N THR A 182 36.03 4.72 -14.66
CA THR A 182 34.87 4.84 -13.76
C THR A 182 33.54 4.87 -14.53
N GLU A 183 33.44 5.67 -15.59
CA GLU A 183 32.22 5.77 -16.39
C GLU A 183 31.96 4.49 -17.18
N HIS A 184 33.02 3.82 -17.65
CA HIS A 184 32.92 2.52 -18.32
C HIS A 184 32.35 1.46 -17.39
N THR A 185 32.90 1.34 -16.18
CA THR A 185 32.38 0.45 -15.15
C THR A 185 30.93 0.76 -14.82
N TYR A 186 30.60 2.03 -14.57
CA TYR A 186 29.23 2.44 -14.29
C TYR A 186 28.25 2.09 -15.42
N PHE A 187 28.67 2.28 -16.67
CA PHE A 187 27.86 1.95 -17.83
C PHE A 187 27.49 0.46 -17.86
N TYR A 188 28.48 -0.42 -17.74
CA TYR A 188 28.22 -1.87 -17.81
C TYR A 188 27.53 -2.41 -16.57
N GLU A 189 27.72 -1.81 -15.40
CA GLU A 189 27.07 -2.23 -14.17
C GLU A 189 25.62 -1.76 -14.04
N LYS A 190 25.28 -0.58 -14.56
CA LYS A 190 23.99 0.08 -14.29
C LYS A 190 23.16 0.40 -15.52
N ILE A 191 23.78 0.73 -16.65
CA ILE A 191 23.08 1.21 -17.84
C ILE A 191 22.87 0.09 -18.84
N TYR A 192 23.91 -0.70 -19.12
CA TYR A 192 23.89 -1.78 -20.09
C TYR A 192 22.79 -2.79 -19.78
N VAL A 193 22.06 -3.19 -20.81
CA VAL A 193 21.01 -4.21 -20.73
C VAL A 193 21.06 -5.08 -21.98
N ASN A 194 20.87 -6.38 -21.78
CA ASN A 194 20.65 -7.32 -22.88
C ASN A 194 19.14 -7.53 -23.12
N GLU A 195 18.77 -8.26 -24.16
CA GLU A 195 17.36 -8.53 -24.51
C GLU A 195 16.55 -9.13 -23.34
N ALA A 196 17.12 -10.09 -22.60
CA ALA A 196 16.44 -10.71 -21.46
C ALA A 196 16.18 -9.70 -20.33
N MET A 197 17.16 -8.83 -20.05
CA MET A 197 17.01 -7.74 -19.08
C MET A 197 15.96 -6.73 -19.53
N ILE A 198 15.88 -6.39 -20.82
CA ILE A 198 14.85 -5.49 -21.35
C ILE A 198 13.45 -6.07 -21.13
N LYS A 199 13.25 -7.35 -21.43
CA LYS A 199 11.98 -8.07 -21.16
C LYS A 199 11.63 -8.07 -19.68
N SER A 200 12.61 -8.35 -18.82
CA SER A 200 12.43 -8.32 -17.37
C SER A 200 12.05 -6.92 -16.86
N ILE A 201 12.75 -5.88 -17.30
CA ILE A 201 12.49 -4.49 -16.91
C ILE A 201 11.09 -4.07 -17.36
N PHE A 202 10.69 -4.41 -18.58
CA PHE A 202 9.36 -4.11 -19.10
C PHE A 202 8.26 -4.72 -18.21
N ASN A 203 8.34 -6.03 -17.96
CA ASN A 203 7.34 -6.78 -17.20
C ASN A 203 7.28 -6.34 -15.72
N GLN A 204 8.43 -6.11 -15.09
CA GLN A 204 8.47 -5.61 -13.71
C GLN A 204 7.88 -4.21 -13.59
N THR A 205 7.88 -3.41 -14.65
CA THR A 205 7.52 -1.99 -14.58
C THR A 205 6.19 -1.64 -15.25
N LEU A 206 5.29 -2.62 -15.43
CA LEU A 206 3.95 -2.45 -16.01
C LEU A 206 3.08 -1.41 -15.28
N HIS A 207 3.26 -1.25 -13.97
CA HIS A 207 2.54 -0.26 -13.16
C HIS A 207 3.21 1.13 -13.14
N GLN A 208 4.25 1.33 -13.95
CA GLN A 208 4.91 2.61 -14.22
C GLN A 208 5.27 3.38 -12.93
N SER A 209 4.68 4.57 -12.73
CA SER A 209 5.02 5.51 -11.65
C SER A 209 4.80 4.95 -10.24
N LEU A 210 3.91 3.95 -10.09
CA LEU A 210 3.67 3.27 -8.82
C LEU A 210 4.80 2.30 -8.44
N ASN A 211 5.67 1.93 -9.40
CA ASN A 211 6.79 1.03 -9.17
C ASN A 211 8.11 1.80 -8.97
N LEU A 212 8.78 1.57 -7.83
CA LEU A 212 10.11 2.11 -7.54
C LEU A 212 11.16 1.71 -8.60
N SER A 213 11.11 0.47 -9.11
CA SER A 213 12.00 -0.03 -10.17
C SER A 213 11.85 0.79 -11.46
N TRP A 214 10.64 1.22 -11.80
CA TRP A 214 10.41 2.08 -12.97
C TRP A 214 11.09 3.43 -12.81
N ASN A 215 10.95 4.05 -11.62
CA ASN A 215 11.60 5.32 -11.30
C ASN A 215 13.13 5.21 -11.35
N GLN A 216 13.70 4.14 -10.78
CA GLN A 216 15.15 3.89 -10.77
C GLN A 216 15.70 3.72 -12.20
N ASN A 217 15.08 2.85 -12.99
CA ASN A 217 15.51 2.60 -14.38
C ASN A 217 15.34 3.84 -15.27
N ARG A 218 14.27 4.63 -15.06
CA ARG A 218 14.04 5.87 -15.82
C ARG A 218 15.01 6.99 -15.42
N LYS A 219 15.48 7.04 -14.17
CA LYS A 219 16.40 8.08 -13.68
C LYS A 219 17.72 8.08 -14.43
N ILE A 220 18.27 6.88 -14.69
CA ILE A 220 19.56 6.68 -15.37
C ILE A 220 19.47 6.75 -16.91
N ARG A 221 18.29 6.99 -17.49
CA ARG A 221 18.06 7.05 -18.95
C ARG A 221 17.43 8.36 -19.41
N ILE A 222 17.53 8.63 -20.71
CA ILE A 222 16.94 9.78 -21.40
C ILE A 222 15.54 9.41 -21.88
N SER A 223 14.53 9.66 -21.03
CA SER A 223 13.14 9.40 -21.41
C SER A 223 12.62 10.35 -22.50
N ALA A 224 11.72 9.85 -23.35
CA ALA A 224 11.10 10.57 -24.47
C ALA A 224 10.36 11.88 -24.09
N SER A 225 9.93 12.00 -22.83
CA SER A 225 9.20 13.15 -22.31
C SER A 225 10.08 14.42 -22.16
N LEU A 226 10.31 14.88 -20.93
CA LEU A 226 10.94 16.16 -20.64
C LEU A 226 12.43 16.20 -21.03
N LYS A 227 13.16 15.09 -20.83
CA LYS A 227 14.61 15.03 -21.04
C LYS A 227 14.96 15.22 -22.53
N ALA A 228 14.37 14.41 -23.40
CA ALA A 228 14.63 14.47 -24.85
C ALA A 228 14.27 15.85 -25.45
N HIS A 229 13.11 16.41 -25.08
CA HIS A 229 12.70 17.73 -25.55
C HIS A 229 13.68 18.83 -25.12
N LYS A 230 14.03 18.89 -23.83
CA LYS A 230 14.97 19.89 -23.30
C LYS A 230 16.33 19.82 -24.01
N ILE A 231 16.86 18.61 -24.23
CA ILE A 231 18.10 18.39 -24.98
C ILE A 231 17.97 18.91 -26.42
N LYS A 232 16.88 18.56 -27.11
CA LYS A 232 16.65 18.99 -28.50
C LYS A 232 16.50 20.51 -28.65
N THR A 233 15.83 21.16 -27.70
CA THR A 233 15.56 22.62 -27.76
C THR A 233 16.68 23.51 -27.23
N LEU A 234 17.78 22.93 -26.77
CA LEU A 234 18.91 23.69 -26.26
C LEU A 234 19.54 24.55 -27.36
N ARG A 235 19.38 25.88 -27.26
CA ARG A 235 19.88 26.83 -28.27
C ARG A 235 21.39 27.03 -28.20
N ASN A 236 21.94 27.15 -27.00
CA ASN A 236 23.38 27.35 -26.78
C ASN A 236 24.04 26.04 -26.35
N LYS A 237 24.97 25.55 -27.18
CA LYS A 237 25.69 24.29 -26.97
C LYS A 237 27.04 24.47 -26.28
N SER A 238 27.32 25.63 -25.66
CA SER A 238 28.52 25.79 -24.84
C SER A 238 28.53 24.77 -23.69
N GLU A 239 29.73 24.35 -23.28
CA GLU A 239 29.93 23.37 -22.20
C GLU A 239 29.21 23.80 -20.91
N GLN A 240 29.30 25.10 -20.56
CA GLN A 240 28.61 25.66 -19.41
C GLN A 240 27.08 25.50 -19.49
N CYS A 241 26.48 25.71 -20.67
CA CYS A 241 25.05 25.54 -20.86
C CYS A 241 24.63 24.06 -20.82
N GLN A 242 25.46 23.16 -21.38
CA GLN A 242 25.23 21.72 -21.32
C GLN A 242 25.30 21.21 -19.88
N ASN A 243 26.30 21.64 -19.09
CA ASN A 243 26.43 21.28 -17.68
C ASN A 243 25.25 21.77 -16.85
N LYS A 244 24.79 23.01 -17.08
CA LYS A 244 23.56 23.53 -16.43
C LYS A 244 22.33 22.69 -16.78
N LEU A 245 22.19 22.30 -18.06
CA LEU A 245 21.10 21.42 -18.47
C LEU A 245 21.20 20.06 -17.76
N ALA A 246 22.37 19.42 -17.74
CA ALA A 246 22.60 18.14 -17.09
C ALA A 246 22.20 18.17 -15.60
N ILE A 247 22.64 19.19 -14.85
CA ILE A 247 22.25 19.38 -13.44
C ILE A 247 20.73 19.52 -13.31
N SER A 248 20.08 20.27 -14.21
CA SER A 248 18.62 20.42 -14.20
C SER A 248 17.85 19.13 -14.51
N LEU A 249 18.47 18.16 -15.18
CA LEU A 249 17.86 16.85 -15.47
C LEU A 249 18.03 15.85 -14.31
N LEU A 250 18.99 16.08 -13.42
CA LEU A 250 19.22 15.28 -12.22
C LEU A 250 18.30 15.68 -11.06
N ASN A 251 17.91 16.96 -11.01
CA ASN A 251 17.05 17.48 -9.95
C ASN A 251 15.58 17.08 -10.17
N GLU A 252 14.94 16.63 -9.09
CA GLU A 252 13.50 16.36 -9.10
C GLU A 252 12.73 17.69 -9.09
N THR A 253 11.86 17.87 -10.08
CA THR A 253 11.01 19.06 -10.16
C THR A 253 9.67 18.76 -9.49
N THR A 254 9.39 19.42 -8.36
CA THR A 254 8.07 19.39 -7.74
C THR A 254 7.09 20.18 -8.58
N ILE A 255 6.08 19.51 -9.13
CA ILE A 255 5.04 20.15 -9.94
C ILE A 255 4.00 20.73 -8.98
N VAL A 256 3.80 22.05 -9.03
CA VAL A 256 2.88 22.78 -8.15
C VAL A 256 1.86 23.58 -8.96
N GLY A 257 0.73 23.90 -8.33
CA GLY A 257 -0.33 24.72 -8.92
C GLY A 257 -1.07 24.04 -10.08
N LYS A 258 -1.37 24.79 -11.14
CA LYS A 258 -2.19 24.35 -12.29
C LYS A 258 -1.62 23.10 -13.00
N GLY A 259 -0.30 22.95 -13.01
CA GLY A 259 0.36 21.76 -13.55
C GLY A 259 -0.01 20.49 -12.77
N ALA A 260 -0.08 20.57 -11.43
CA ALA A 260 -0.47 19.43 -10.59
C ALA A 260 -1.94 19.07 -10.81
N SER A 261 -2.82 20.06 -10.92
CA SER A 261 -4.24 19.86 -11.21
C SER A 261 -4.47 19.18 -12.57
N ASN A 262 -3.74 19.59 -13.61
CA ASN A 262 -3.84 18.97 -14.94
C ASN A 262 -3.36 17.51 -14.93
N ILE A 263 -2.28 17.21 -14.19
CA ILE A 263 -1.77 15.84 -14.05
C ILE A 263 -2.79 14.98 -13.29
N GLN A 264 -3.36 15.50 -12.21
CA GLN A 264 -4.39 14.80 -11.44
C GLN A 264 -5.62 14.51 -12.31
N TYR A 265 -6.06 15.46 -13.13
CA TYR A 265 -7.12 15.24 -14.10
C TYR A 265 -6.77 14.15 -15.12
N GLY A 266 -5.53 14.17 -15.64
CA GLY A 266 -5.01 13.12 -16.52
C GLY A 266 -5.10 11.73 -15.87
N LEU A 267 -4.60 11.59 -14.64
CA LEU A 267 -4.66 10.33 -13.88
C LEU A 267 -6.09 9.81 -13.68
N GLN A 268 -7.08 10.70 -13.54
CA GLN A 268 -8.48 10.31 -13.35
C GLN A 268 -9.22 9.96 -14.66
N THR A 269 -8.67 10.39 -15.81
CA THR A 269 -9.34 10.28 -17.11
C THR A 269 -8.67 9.30 -18.06
N GLU A 270 -7.40 8.96 -17.83
CA GLU A 270 -6.63 8.04 -18.68
C GLU A 270 -7.28 6.65 -18.74
N ASP A 271 -7.63 6.04 -17.61
CA ASP A 271 -8.31 4.73 -17.61
C ASP A 271 -9.68 4.78 -18.29
N LYS A 272 -10.40 5.91 -18.22
CA LYS A 272 -11.69 6.08 -18.91
C LYS A 272 -11.50 6.14 -20.43
N ALA A 273 -10.49 6.89 -20.88
CA ALA A 273 -10.15 6.99 -22.29
C ALA A 273 -9.63 5.65 -22.84
N PHE A 274 -8.83 4.93 -22.04
CA PHE A 274 -8.36 3.59 -22.35
C PHE A 274 -9.53 2.62 -22.57
N ASN A 275 -10.46 2.54 -21.61
CA ASN A 275 -11.62 1.64 -21.73
C ASN A 275 -12.49 2.02 -22.93
N ALA A 276 -12.77 3.31 -23.14
CA ALA A 276 -13.54 3.78 -24.28
C ALA A 276 -12.87 3.43 -25.62
N PHE A 277 -11.55 3.46 -25.70
CA PHE A 277 -10.80 3.05 -26.90
C PHE A 277 -10.88 1.54 -27.13
N CYS A 278 -10.72 0.73 -26.09
CA CYS A 278 -10.88 -0.74 -26.18
C CYS A 278 -12.29 -1.09 -26.67
N ASP A 279 -13.32 -0.46 -26.11
CA ASP A 279 -14.73 -0.69 -26.48
C ASP A 279 -15.02 -0.24 -27.91
N MET A 280 -14.51 0.93 -28.31
CA MET A 280 -14.76 1.51 -29.64
C MET A 280 -14.18 0.66 -30.78
N TYR A 281 -13.01 0.07 -30.57
CA TYR A 281 -12.31 -0.70 -31.60
C TYR A 281 -12.39 -2.22 -31.38
N ASN A 282 -13.01 -2.67 -30.27
CA ASN A 282 -13.07 -4.06 -29.86
C ASN A 282 -11.68 -4.73 -29.87
N ILE A 283 -10.70 -4.03 -29.29
CA ILE A 283 -9.31 -4.48 -29.17
C ILE A 283 -8.88 -4.50 -27.72
N ASP A 284 -8.03 -5.45 -27.38
CA ASP A 284 -7.35 -5.47 -26.09
C ASP A 284 -6.02 -4.71 -26.21
N VAL A 285 -5.82 -3.73 -25.33
CA VAL A 285 -4.63 -2.87 -25.34
C VAL A 285 -3.70 -3.28 -24.21
N ILE A 286 -2.49 -3.65 -24.56
CA ILE A 286 -1.47 -4.04 -23.60
C ILE A 286 -0.94 -2.80 -22.89
N LYS A 287 -1.03 -2.78 -21.55
CA LYS A 287 -0.39 -1.75 -20.73
C LYS A 287 1.13 -1.83 -20.90
N SER A 288 1.76 -0.69 -21.19
CA SER A 288 3.20 -0.64 -21.43
C SER A 288 4.00 -0.44 -20.15
N GLY A 289 5.01 -1.30 -19.94
CA GLY A 289 6.12 -1.03 -19.02
C GLY A 289 7.18 -0.12 -19.65
N LEU A 290 8.33 0.01 -18.98
CA LEU A 290 9.48 0.75 -19.52
C LEU A 290 10.13 -0.04 -20.66
N VAL A 291 10.14 0.55 -21.86
CA VAL A 291 10.86 0.02 -23.02
C VAL A 291 12.22 0.70 -23.12
N VAL A 292 13.30 -0.08 -23.07
CA VAL A 292 14.68 0.40 -23.21
C VAL A 292 15.19 0.10 -24.62
N HIS A 293 15.95 1.02 -25.20
CA HIS A 293 16.51 0.81 -26.54
C HIS A 293 17.70 -0.16 -26.50
N ILE A 294 17.66 -1.25 -27.27
CA ILE A 294 18.70 -2.30 -27.20
C ILE A 294 20.10 -1.81 -27.61
N CYS A 295 20.20 -1.03 -28.69
CA CYS A 295 21.48 -0.47 -29.15
C CYS A 295 21.94 0.77 -28.38
N ARG A 296 21.03 1.45 -27.66
CA ARG A 296 21.27 2.72 -26.98
C ARG A 296 20.67 2.66 -25.59
N PRO A 297 21.22 1.83 -24.70
CA PRO A 297 20.57 1.54 -23.43
C PRO A 297 20.35 2.82 -22.60
N TRP A 298 21.13 3.88 -22.76
CA TRP A 298 20.89 5.16 -22.09
C TRP A 298 19.61 5.91 -22.52
N ILE A 299 18.82 5.38 -23.46
CA ILE A 299 17.50 5.88 -23.89
C ILE A 299 16.41 4.92 -23.39
#